data_AF-A0AAE8M8X7-F1
#
_entry.id   AF-A0AAE8M8X7-F1
#
_cell.length_a   1.000
_cell.length_b   1.000
_cell.length_c   1.000
_cell.angle_alpha   90.00
_cell.angle_beta   90.00
_cell.angle_gamma   90.00
#
_symmetry.space_group_name_H-M   'P 1'
#
loop_
_entity.id
_entity.type
_entity.pdbx_description
1 polymer ?
#
loop_
_entity_poly.entity_id
_entity_poly.type
_entity_poly.pdbx_seq_one_letter_code
_entity_poly.pdbx_strand_id
1 'polypeptide(L)'
;MTSVYDNSYLTVAASKGSDSSEGLFGQSVSREYFEFECSSGDRQGSILAFETSLHSEVIPDKYITLPNEALSERGWVLQERVLSRRTLLYTSQQICFECSEGLQGEDGLLLGREYMDVYEKPTKGTDSRRKHEAETNREHNISTGHEATLKAWRELLYSYGQRKLTHASDKLPAVSGLARIYAEQLGDEYVAGLWRSHLVKGLMWDGMDCRRVGEYKAPSWSWASIDGGFCYVNPEEDVELAEVVDVRVTLKGANPYGEVIDGRVQLRAPMEPLSIDTENWDPTKLAFSGKLYPTVCVAHHEVNARFDFDVADEDGKQEALKIVKSWEGADIFVLVLLRNQTKKGDFLYRGLIVRKVEGGEEYTRLGSVFLNEEILRRRVEEQMKDGLPIITLI
;
A
#
# COMPACT_ATOMS: atom_id res chain seq x y z
N MET A 1 23.11 2.92 -0.31
CA MET A 1 22.03 3.41 0.57
C MET A 1 21.67 2.37 1.61
N THR A 2 21.09 1.22 1.25
CA THR A 2 20.64 0.17 2.20
C THR A 2 21.67 -0.21 3.27
N SER A 3 22.91 -0.52 2.87
CA SER A 3 23.96 -0.94 3.80
C SER A 3 24.41 0.14 4.78
N VAL A 4 24.15 1.42 4.51
CA VAL A 4 24.52 2.51 5.42
C VAL A 4 23.63 2.48 6.66
N TYR A 5 22.31 2.32 6.48
CA TYR A 5 21.35 2.29 7.57
C TYR A 5 21.27 0.92 8.25
N ASP A 6 21.33 -0.18 7.50
CA ASP A 6 21.32 -1.54 8.05
C ASP A 6 22.54 -1.81 8.96
N ASN A 7 23.71 -1.28 8.59
CA ASN A 7 24.93 -1.42 9.39
C ASN A 7 25.21 -0.24 10.34
N SER A 8 24.29 0.73 10.45
CA SER A 8 24.49 1.82 11.41
C SER A 8 24.37 1.28 12.83
N TYR A 9 25.23 1.75 13.74
CA TYR A 9 25.06 1.42 15.16
C TYR A 9 23.90 2.22 15.77
N LEU A 10 23.81 3.50 15.37
CA LEU A 10 22.79 4.47 15.72
C LEU A 10 22.60 5.41 14.52
N THR A 11 21.35 5.58 14.11
CA THR A 11 20.95 6.60 13.13
C THR A 11 20.42 7.82 13.89
N VAL A 12 20.86 9.02 13.50
CA VAL A 12 20.34 10.27 14.05
C VAL A 12 19.48 10.93 12.98
N ALA A 13 18.22 11.21 13.30
CA ALA A 13 17.25 11.73 12.36
C ALA A 13 16.75 13.11 12.81
N ALA A 14 16.98 14.12 11.98
CA ALA A 14 16.36 15.45 12.12
C ALA A 14 14.91 15.40 11.62
N SER A 15 14.02 14.72 12.37
CA SER A 15 12.65 14.45 11.92
C SER A 15 11.83 15.72 11.63
N LYS A 16 12.03 16.76 12.46
CA LYS A 16 11.42 18.08 12.30
C LYS A 16 11.87 18.79 11.03
N GLY A 17 13.13 18.60 10.65
CA GLY A 17 13.80 19.37 9.60
C GLY A 17 13.24 19.05 8.22
N SER A 18 12.83 20.07 7.47
CA SER A 18 12.35 19.88 6.10
C SER A 18 13.48 19.50 5.13
N ASP A 19 14.68 20.03 5.37
CA ASP A 19 15.89 19.75 4.61
C ASP A 19 17.16 19.85 5.49
N SER A 20 18.34 19.71 4.86
CA SER A 20 19.63 19.70 5.55
C SER A 20 20.05 21.07 6.13
N SER A 21 19.32 22.15 5.90
CA SER A 21 19.64 23.50 6.37
C SER A 21 19.07 23.82 7.76
N GLU A 22 18.01 23.13 8.20
CA GLU A 22 17.29 23.45 9.45
C GLU A 22 17.97 22.89 10.72
N GLY A 23 18.94 21.97 10.57
CA GLY A 23 19.68 21.37 11.67
C GLY A 23 18.83 20.44 12.56
N LEU A 24 19.43 19.95 13.64
CA LEU A 24 18.81 19.01 14.59
C LEU A 24 18.16 19.72 15.80
N PHE A 25 18.70 20.88 16.16
CA PHE A 25 18.34 21.59 17.39
C PHE A 25 17.39 22.72 17.06
N GLY A 26 16.10 22.48 17.30
CA GLY A 26 15.06 23.51 17.22
C GLY A 26 14.51 23.84 18.60
N GLN A 27 13.81 24.96 18.71
CA GLN A 27 13.00 25.25 19.90
C GLN A 27 11.78 24.31 19.91
N SER A 28 11.66 23.50 20.95
CA SER A 28 10.45 22.70 21.22
C SER A 28 9.36 23.60 21.77
N VAL A 29 8.09 23.22 21.54
CA VAL A 29 6.96 23.93 22.14
C VAL A 29 7.04 23.73 23.66
N SER A 30 6.95 24.82 24.43
CA SER A 30 6.91 24.71 25.89
C SER A 30 5.66 23.93 26.28
N ARG A 31 5.83 22.84 27.05
CA ARG A 31 4.70 22.11 27.61
C ARG A 31 4.00 23.00 28.63
N GLU A 32 2.67 23.00 28.60
CA GLU A 32 1.86 23.62 29.66
C GLU A 32 1.73 22.62 30.81
N TYR A 33 2.20 23.02 31.99
CA TYR A 33 2.13 22.20 33.19
C TYR A 33 1.04 22.73 34.12
N PHE A 34 0.24 21.81 34.64
CA PHE A 34 -0.61 22.00 35.79
C PHE A 34 0.18 21.64 37.05
N GLU A 35 0.27 22.60 37.97
CA GLU A 35 0.93 22.40 39.26
C GLU A 35 -0.11 22.11 40.34
N PHE A 36 0.13 21.06 41.12
CA PHE A 36 -0.69 20.68 42.26
C PHE A 36 0.19 20.50 43.49
N GLU A 37 -0.20 21.10 44.60
CA GLU A 37 0.43 20.79 45.88
C GLU A 37 0.03 19.37 46.31
N CYS A 38 1.01 18.55 46.66
CA CYS A 38 0.80 17.20 47.15
C CYS A 38 1.47 17.02 48.52
N SER A 39 0.72 16.42 49.45
CA SER A 39 1.25 15.96 50.72
C SER A 39 0.95 14.48 50.92
N SER A 40 1.97 13.70 51.25
CA SER A 40 1.86 12.27 51.55
C SER A 40 2.79 11.91 52.70
N GLY A 41 2.20 11.67 53.88
CA GLY A 41 2.95 11.52 55.13
C GLY A 41 3.75 12.79 55.45
N ASP A 42 5.05 12.63 55.71
CA ASP A 42 5.96 13.74 56.02
C ASP A 42 6.51 14.47 54.76
N ARG A 43 6.08 14.07 53.55
CA ARG A 43 6.53 14.68 52.30
C ARG A 43 5.53 15.73 51.82
N GLN A 44 6.00 16.96 51.65
CA GLN A 44 5.29 18.05 50.98
C GLN A 44 6.08 18.48 49.74
N GLY A 45 5.38 18.75 48.65
CA GLY A 45 5.97 19.30 47.43
C GLY A 45 4.92 19.58 46.35
N SER A 46 5.38 20.06 45.21
CA SER A 46 4.55 20.29 44.03
C SER A 46 4.69 19.13 43.05
N ILE A 47 3.57 18.71 42.46
CA ILE A 47 3.52 17.81 41.32
C ILE A 47 3.22 18.67 40.08
N LEU A 48 4.08 18.57 39.07
CA LEU A 48 3.83 19.11 37.74
C LEU A 48 3.29 18.00 36.85
N ALA A 49 2.10 18.20 36.28
CA ALA A 49 1.50 17.29 35.31
C ALA A 49 1.19 18.05 34.02
N PHE A 50 1.31 17.39 32.88
CA PHE A 50 0.99 17.96 31.57
C PHE A 50 0.26 16.90 30.75
N GLU A 51 -0.48 17.32 29.72
CA GLU A 51 -1.17 16.41 28.82
C GLU A 51 -0.20 15.86 27.75
N THR A 52 -0.09 14.53 27.66
CA THR A 52 0.57 13.86 26.54
C THR A 52 -0.44 13.67 25.41
N SER A 53 -0.45 14.53 24.39
CA SER A 53 -1.28 14.31 23.19
C SER A 53 -0.66 13.22 22.30
N LEU A 54 -0.77 11.96 22.76
CA LEU A 54 -0.15 10.79 22.11
C LEU A 54 -0.56 10.65 20.64
N HIS A 55 -1.84 10.87 20.35
CA HIS A 55 -2.39 10.74 18.99
C HIS A 55 -1.84 11.77 17.99
N SER A 56 -1.34 12.92 18.46
CA SER A 56 -0.78 13.93 17.55
C SER A 56 0.70 13.71 17.23
N GLU A 57 1.45 13.01 18.08
CA GLU A 57 2.90 12.82 17.89
C GLU A 57 3.21 11.51 17.18
N VAL A 58 2.50 10.44 17.56
CA VAL A 58 2.74 9.09 17.06
C VAL A 58 1.39 8.43 16.77
N ILE A 59 1.19 7.95 15.54
CA ILE A 59 0.06 7.07 15.26
C ILE A 59 0.57 5.63 15.33
N PRO A 60 0.10 4.81 16.29
CA PRO A 60 0.42 3.39 16.36
C PRO A 60 -0.24 2.68 15.18
N ASP A 61 0.52 2.49 14.11
CA ASP A 61 0.22 1.54 13.05
C ASP A 61 1.22 0.37 13.14
N LYS A 62 1.19 -0.58 12.21
CA LYS A 62 2.16 -1.69 12.11
C LYS A 62 3.61 -1.21 11.96
N TYR A 63 3.78 0.03 11.50
CA TYR A 63 5.03 0.78 11.54
C TYR A 63 4.79 2.13 12.23
N ILE A 64 5.75 2.61 13.01
CA ILE A 64 5.63 3.92 13.67
C ILE A 64 5.53 5.01 12.61
N THR A 65 4.50 5.84 12.67
CA THR A 65 4.38 7.03 11.84
C THR A 65 4.42 8.29 12.71
N LEU A 66 5.19 9.28 12.25
CA LEU A 66 5.29 10.61 12.87
C LEU A 66 4.68 11.61 11.88
N PRO A 67 3.34 11.73 11.82
CA PRO A 67 2.63 12.38 10.71
C PRO A 67 2.92 13.88 10.58
N ASN A 68 3.34 14.52 11.68
CA ASN A 68 3.64 15.96 11.72
C ASN A 68 5.13 16.27 11.45
N GLU A 69 5.95 15.26 11.19
CA GLU A 69 7.38 15.42 10.98
C GLU A 69 7.71 15.44 9.49
N ALA A 70 8.39 16.50 9.04
CA ALA A 70 8.70 16.71 7.63
C ALA A 70 9.49 15.54 7.01
N LEU A 71 10.36 14.91 7.80
CA LEU A 71 11.12 13.74 7.35
C LEU A 71 10.20 12.54 7.05
N SER A 72 9.10 12.34 7.80
CA SER A 72 8.17 11.23 7.60
C SER A 72 7.41 11.28 6.29
N GLU A 73 7.27 12.47 5.71
CA GLU A 73 6.61 12.66 4.41
C GLU A 73 7.47 12.17 3.25
N ARG A 74 8.79 11.97 3.42
CA ARG A 74 9.71 11.69 2.31
C ARG A 74 9.79 10.20 2.00
N GLY A 75 9.59 9.81 0.74
CA GLY A 75 9.52 8.40 0.34
C GLY A 75 10.74 7.56 0.73
N TRP A 76 11.96 8.08 0.53
CA TRP A 76 13.19 7.39 0.91
C TRP A 76 13.31 7.11 2.41
N VAL A 77 12.74 7.97 3.25
CA VAL A 77 12.93 7.93 4.70
C VAL A 77 12.33 6.68 5.34
N LEU A 78 11.26 6.11 4.76
CA LEU A 78 10.73 4.84 5.29
C LEU A 78 11.83 3.78 5.36
N GLN A 79 12.55 3.59 4.26
CA GLN A 79 13.62 2.62 4.18
C GLN A 79 14.76 2.97 5.12
N GLU A 80 15.17 4.24 5.17
CA GLU A 80 16.25 4.70 6.04
C GLU A 80 15.95 4.39 7.52
N ARG A 81 14.70 4.65 7.94
CA ARG A 81 14.24 4.43 9.31
C ARG A 81 14.06 2.95 9.63
N VAL A 82 13.34 2.20 8.79
CA VAL A 82 13.01 0.79 9.03
C VAL A 82 14.26 -0.10 8.99
N LEU A 83 15.26 0.24 8.19
CA LEU A 83 16.52 -0.51 8.17
C LEU A 83 17.40 -0.22 9.39
N SER A 84 17.25 0.93 10.02
CA SER A 84 18.05 1.34 11.18
C SER A 84 17.60 0.61 12.44
N ARG A 85 18.52 -0.13 13.09
CA ARG A 85 18.20 -0.89 14.32
C ARG A 85 17.99 -0.01 15.55
N ARG A 86 18.55 1.20 15.53
CA ARG A 86 18.44 2.22 16.59
C ARG A 86 18.38 3.58 15.93
N THR A 87 17.35 4.35 16.24
CA THR A 87 17.18 5.70 15.70
C THR A 87 16.92 6.68 16.83
N LEU A 88 17.71 7.74 16.89
CA LEU A 88 17.42 8.91 17.73
C LEU A 88 16.73 9.97 16.88
N LEU A 89 15.44 10.18 17.14
CA LEU A 89 14.54 11.04 16.39
C LEU A 89 14.45 12.39 17.09
N TYR A 90 14.93 13.44 16.44
CA TYR A 90 14.68 14.83 16.86
C TYR A 90 13.38 15.31 16.23
N THR A 91 12.27 15.11 16.95
CA THR A 91 10.93 15.48 16.48
C THR A 91 10.62 16.94 16.80
N SER A 92 9.46 17.43 16.35
CA SER A 92 8.97 18.78 16.63
C SER A 92 8.73 19.07 18.12
N GLN A 93 8.41 18.04 18.90
CA GLN A 93 8.01 18.17 20.32
C GLN A 93 9.08 17.68 21.30
N GLN A 94 9.70 16.55 21.01
CA GLN A 94 10.66 15.89 21.90
C GLN A 94 11.64 15.00 21.15
N ILE A 95 12.67 14.53 21.85
CA ILE A 95 13.52 13.46 21.33
C ILE A 95 12.85 12.11 21.61
N CYS A 96 12.86 11.22 20.62
CA CYS A 96 12.43 9.84 20.76
C CYS A 96 13.55 8.88 20.38
N PHE A 97 13.73 7.82 21.16
CA PHE A 97 14.60 6.70 20.83
C PHE A 97 13.77 5.52 20.33
N GLU A 98 14.02 5.08 19.11
CA GLU A 98 13.36 3.93 18.48
C GLU A 98 14.35 2.78 18.28
N CYS A 99 13.91 1.56 18.52
CA CYS A 99 14.65 0.34 18.22
C CYS A 99 13.68 -0.85 17.98
N SER A 100 14.21 -2.05 17.74
CA SER A 100 13.40 -3.28 17.54
C SER A 100 12.46 -3.63 18.69
N GLU A 101 12.66 -3.07 19.89
CA GLU A 101 11.81 -3.29 21.08
C GLU A 101 10.71 -2.22 21.25
N GLY A 102 10.71 -1.18 20.40
CA GLY A 102 9.73 -0.11 20.43
C GLY A 102 10.33 1.29 20.47
N LEU A 103 9.55 2.25 20.97
CA LEU A 103 9.89 3.67 21.03
C LEU A 103 9.78 4.22 22.45
N GLN A 104 10.77 5.02 22.83
CA GLN A 104 10.81 5.73 24.10
C GLN A 104 10.92 7.25 23.87
N GLY A 105 9.99 8.03 24.43
CA GLY A 105 10.04 9.50 24.43
C GLY A 105 10.80 10.06 25.64
N GLU A 106 11.27 11.30 25.55
CA GLU A 106 11.88 12.05 26.67
C GLU A 106 10.92 12.19 27.86
N ASP A 107 9.63 12.22 27.60
CA ASP A 107 8.58 12.31 28.61
C ASP A 107 8.26 11.00 29.34
N GLY A 108 9.02 9.95 29.05
CA GLY A 108 8.83 8.63 29.64
C GLY A 108 7.77 7.79 28.93
N LEU A 109 7.21 8.24 27.80
CA LEU A 109 6.39 7.39 26.93
C LEU A 109 7.18 6.14 26.54
N LEU A 110 6.56 4.99 26.70
CA LEU A 110 7.08 3.69 26.27
C LEU A 110 6.03 3.02 25.39
N LEU A 111 6.30 2.97 24.09
CA LEU A 111 5.56 2.16 23.15
C LEU A 111 6.35 0.87 22.95
N GLY A 112 5.86 -0.23 23.49
CA GLY A 112 6.53 -1.53 23.38
C GLY A 112 6.50 -2.09 21.96
N ARG A 113 7.01 -3.32 21.82
CA ARG A 113 7.10 -4.04 20.55
C ARG A 113 5.71 -4.41 19.98
N GLU A 114 5.07 -3.45 19.35
CA GLU A 114 3.83 -3.60 18.56
C GLU A 114 4.08 -3.49 17.05
N TYR A 115 5.31 -3.13 16.67
CA TYR A 115 5.72 -2.85 15.29
C TYR A 115 6.41 -4.03 14.63
N MET A 116 6.36 -4.04 13.31
CA MET A 116 6.96 -5.09 12.49
C MET A 116 8.45 -4.83 12.31
N ASP A 117 9.28 -5.76 12.78
CA ASP A 117 10.73 -5.75 12.52
C ASP A 117 11.00 -6.50 11.21
N VAL A 118 11.55 -5.81 10.21
CA VAL A 118 11.82 -6.40 8.89
C VAL A 118 12.89 -7.49 8.92
N TYR A 119 13.68 -7.61 9.98
CA TYR A 119 14.68 -8.67 10.15
C TYR A 119 14.12 -9.91 10.87
N GLU A 120 13.00 -9.79 11.57
CA GLU A 120 12.32 -10.93 12.16
C GLU A 120 11.23 -11.47 11.23
N LYS A 121 11.30 -12.78 10.95
CA LYS A 121 10.23 -13.42 10.18
C LYS A 121 8.91 -13.35 10.97
N PRO A 122 7.83 -12.82 10.37
CA PRO A 122 6.54 -12.81 11.03
C PRO A 122 6.10 -14.23 11.38
N THR A 123 6.00 -14.54 12.68
CA THR A 123 5.38 -15.78 13.17
C THR A 123 3.91 -15.53 13.47
N LYS A 124 3.03 -16.52 13.24
CA LYS A 124 1.65 -16.48 13.76
C LYS A 124 1.68 -16.20 15.26
N GLY A 125 1.32 -14.98 15.68
CA GLY A 125 1.30 -14.59 17.10
C GLY A 125 1.99 -13.27 17.47
N THR A 126 2.54 -12.49 16.53
CA THR A 126 3.05 -11.13 16.83
C THR A 126 1.95 -10.09 17.03
N ASP A 127 0.68 -10.45 16.86
CA ASP A 127 -0.42 -9.71 17.46
C ASP A 127 -0.31 -9.92 18.98
N SER A 128 0.27 -8.95 19.68
CA SER A 128 0.47 -8.91 21.13
C SER A 128 -0.80 -9.16 21.96
N ARG A 129 -1.98 -9.26 21.32
CA ARG A 129 -3.27 -9.65 21.89
C ARG A 129 -3.54 -11.16 21.99
N ARG A 130 -2.77 -12.05 21.34
CA ARG A 130 -3.05 -13.50 21.35
C ARG A 130 -1.79 -14.35 21.43
N LYS A 131 -1.15 -14.38 22.61
CA LYS A 131 0.04 -15.19 22.91
C LYS A 131 -0.23 -16.61 23.42
N HIS A 132 -1.45 -17.12 23.32
CA HIS A 132 -1.72 -18.52 23.65
C HIS A 132 -2.16 -19.30 22.42
N GLU A 133 -1.49 -20.42 22.20
CA GLU A 133 -1.80 -21.51 21.24
C GLU A 133 -1.14 -21.41 19.86
N ALA A 134 0.12 -21.84 19.76
CA ALA A 134 0.67 -22.36 18.50
C ALA A 134 1.89 -23.28 18.72
N GLU A 135 1.69 -24.43 19.35
CA GLU A 135 2.64 -25.56 19.26
C GLU A 135 1.94 -26.77 18.65
N THR A 136 1.85 -26.83 17.31
CA THR A 136 1.85 -28.08 16.53
C THR A 136 1.80 -27.77 15.02
N ASN A 137 2.53 -28.56 14.22
CA ASN A 137 2.57 -28.64 12.73
C ASN A 137 3.54 -27.73 11.94
N ARG A 138 4.75 -28.25 11.70
CA ARG A 138 5.82 -27.63 10.89
C ARG A 138 5.45 -27.34 9.42
N GLU A 139 4.62 -28.15 8.77
CA GLU A 139 4.24 -27.93 7.36
C GLU A 139 3.13 -26.87 7.20
N HIS A 140 2.15 -26.84 8.12
CA HIS A 140 1.17 -25.76 8.18
C HIS A 140 1.83 -24.43 8.59
N ASN A 141 2.91 -24.47 9.39
CA ASN A 141 3.63 -23.29 9.82
C ASN A 141 4.37 -22.56 8.67
N ILE A 142 4.87 -23.27 7.64
CA ILE A 142 5.60 -22.67 6.51
C ILE A 142 4.68 -21.83 5.62
N SER A 143 3.55 -22.41 5.18
CA SER A 143 2.52 -21.70 4.41
C SER A 143 2.01 -20.46 5.16
N THR A 144 1.92 -20.56 6.48
CA THR A 144 1.44 -19.44 7.31
C THR A 144 2.46 -18.35 7.57
N GLY A 145 3.76 -18.69 7.56
CA GLY A 145 4.84 -17.70 7.62
C GLY A 145 4.98 -16.93 6.32
N HIS A 146 4.76 -17.60 5.17
CA HIS A 146 4.76 -16.95 3.86
C HIS A 146 3.67 -15.89 3.75
N GLU A 147 2.42 -16.24 4.09
CA GLU A 147 1.31 -15.27 4.05
C GLU A 147 1.51 -14.13 5.06
N ALA A 148 2.01 -14.43 6.26
CA ALA A 148 2.32 -13.39 7.24
C ALA A 148 3.41 -12.42 6.73
N THR A 149 4.39 -12.92 5.96
CA THR A 149 5.44 -12.11 5.31
C THR A 149 4.88 -11.28 4.16
N LEU A 150 3.96 -11.82 3.36
CA LEU A 150 3.26 -11.03 2.34
C LEU A 150 2.39 -9.94 2.95
N LYS A 151 1.67 -10.26 4.03
CA LYS A 151 0.90 -9.27 4.80
C LYS A 151 1.78 -8.15 5.33
N ALA A 152 2.94 -8.51 5.88
CA ALA A 152 3.95 -7.58 6.36
C ALA A 152 4.45 -6.62 5.27
N TRP A 153 4.71 -7.15 4.09
CA TRP A 153 5.07 -6.37 2.91
C TRP A 153 3.94 -5.40 2.51
N ARG A 154 2.68 -5.86 2.49
CA ARG A 154 1.51 -5.02 2.17
C ARG A 154 1.33 -3.87 3.18
N GLU A 155 1.51 -4.14 4.47
CA GLU A 155 1.43 -3.13 5.54
C GLU A 155 2.56 -2.09 5.41
N LEU A 156 3.78 -2.53 5.07
CA LEU A 156 4.91 -1.65 4.81
C LEU A 156 4.65 -0.73 3.62
N LEU A 157 4.11 -1.29 2.54
CA LEU A 157 3.72 -0.56 1.35
C LEU A 157 2.59 0.43 1.61
N TYR A 158 1.64 0.11 2.49
CA TYR A 158 0.59 1.03 2.90
C TYR A 158 1.19 2.28 3.56
N SER A 159 2.13 2.09 4.50
CA SER A 159 2.86 3.22 5.07
C SER A 159 3.66 3.98 3.99
N TYR A 160 4.29 3.27 3.05
CA TYR A 160 5.08 3.87 1.96
C TYR A 160 4.25 4.77 1.03
N GLY A 161 3.06 4.33 0.62
CA GLY A 161 2.29 4.94 -0.46
C GLY A 161 2.00 6.43 -0.25
N GLN A 162 1.70 6.83 0.99
CA GLN A 162 1.36 8.21 1.36
C GLN A 162 2.56 9.18 1.38
N ARG A 163 3.78 8.69 1.12
CA ARG A 163 4.98 9.52 1.14
C ARG A 163 5.25 10.18 -0.21
N LYS A 164 5.72 11.42 -0.15
CA LYS A 164 6.07 12.28 -1.28
C LYS A 164 7.46 11.92 -1.81
N LEU A 165 7.61 11.95 -3.11
CA LEU A 165 8.89 11.78 -3.81
C LEU A 165 9.21 13.06 -4.57
N THR A 166 10.48 13.49 -4.52
CA THR A 166 10.98 14.59 -5.36
C THR A 166 11.07 14.15 -6.82
N HIS A 167 11.48 12.90 -7.06
CA HIS A 167 11.57 12.30 -8.39
C HIS A 167 10.64 11.09 -8.45
N ALA A 168 9.69 11.12 -9.37
CA ALA A 168 8.68 10.07 -9.48
C ALA A 168 9.29 8.70 -9.85
N SER A 169 10.44 8.70 -10.54
CA SER A 169 11.25 7.52 -10.84
C SER A 169 11.76 6.76 -9.61
N ASP A 170 11.77 7.41 -8.44
CA ASP A 170 12.26 6.80 -7.19
C ASP A 170 11.23 5.89 -6.51
N LYS A 171 10.04 5.69 -7.10
CA LYS A 171 8.94 4.92 -6.46
C LYS A 171 9.33 3.48 -6.08
N LEU A 172 10.03 2.76 -6.95
CA LEU A 172 10.59 1.43 -6.63
C LEU A 172 11.96 1.54 -5.93
N PRO A 173 12.93 2.37 -6.42
CA PRO A 173 14.22 2.55 -5.76
C PRO A 173 14.16 2.87 -4.25
N ALA A 174 13.23 3.71 -3.83
CA ALA A 174 13.11 4.16 -2.44
C ALA A 174 12.76 3.04 -1.44
N VAL A 175 12.24 1.90 -1.92
CA VAL A 175 11.95 0.71 -1.10
C VAL A 175 12.76 -0.52 -1.51
N SER A 176 13.70 -0.38 -2.45
CA SER A 176 14.43 -1.49 -3.07
C SER A 176 15.24 -2.34 -2.07
N GLY A 177 15.79 -1.72 -1.02
CA GLY A 177 16.51 -2.42 0.05
C GLY A 177 15.60 -3.24 0.95
N LEU A 178 14.37 -2.76 1.20
CA LEU A 178 13.34 -3.51 1.91
C LEU A 178 12.82 -4.66 1.04
N ALA A 179 12.53 -4.40 -0.24
CA ALA A 179 12.13 -5.42 -1.19
C ALA A 179 13.15 -6.57 -1.27
N ARG A 180 14.46 -6.28 -1.24
CA ARG A 180 15.50 -7.31 -1.16
C ARG A 180 15.35 -8.22 0.07
N ILE A 181 15.14 -7.64 1.25
CA ILE A 181 14.97 -8.41 2.50
C ILE A 181 13.74 -9.33 2.39
N TYR A 182 12.61 -8.80 1.91
CA TYR A 182 11.40 -9.58 1.73
C TYR A 182 11.54 -10.67 0.66
N ALA A 183 12.26 -10.40 -0.43
CA ALA A 183 12.55 -11.40 -1.46
C ALA A 183 13.35 -12.57 -0.89
N GLU A 184 14.35 -12.30 -0.05
CA GLU A 184 15.13 -13.32 0.66
C GLU A 184 14.27 -14.11 1.66
N GLN A 185 13.34 -13.45 2.36
CA GLN A 185 12.46 -14.11 3.32
C GLN A 185 11.40 -15.00 2.67
N LEU A 186 10.82 -14.53 1.57
CA LEU A 186 9.80 -15.21 0.76
C LEU A 186 10.40 -16.28 -0.17
N GLY A 187 11.68 -16.14 -0.53
CA GLY A 187 12.30 -16.95 -1.57
C GLY A 187 11.64 -16.73 -2.93
N ASP A 188 11.19 -15.51 -3.23
CA ASP A 188 10.40 -15.17 -4.41
C ASP A 188 11.05 -14.06 -5.25
N GLU A 189 10.68 -14.01 -6.51
CA GLU A 189 11.14 -13.02 -7.47
C GLU A 189 10.29 -11.75 -7.41
N TYR A 190 10.97 -10.60 -7.32
CA TYR A 190 10.32 -9.30 -7.34
C TYR A 190 10.13 -8.82 -8.78
N VAL A 191 8.88 -8.50 -9.13
CA VAL A 191 8.47 -8.08 -10.47
C VAL A 191 7.77 -6.73 -10.40
N ALA A 192 8.55 -5.67 -10.60
CA ALA A 192 8.08 -4.27 -10.64
C ALA A 192 7.11 -3.91 -9.49
N GLY A 193 7.42 -4.22 -8.24
CA GLY A 193 6.53 -3.93 -7.10
C GLY A 193 5.83 -5.15 -6.50
N LEU A 194 5.69 -6.23 -7.27
CA LEU A 194 4.91 -7.40 -6.91
C LEU A 194 5.79 -8.65 -6.77
N TRP A 195 5.20 -9.74 -6.29
CA TRP A 195 5.86 -11.02 -6.06
C TRP A 195 5.39 -12.03 -7.10
N ARG A 196 6.32 -12.69 -7.80
CA ARG A 196 5.99 -13.57 -8.94
C ARG A 196 5.07 -14.71 -8.54
N SER A 197 5.30 -15.35 -7.39
CA SER A 197 4.46 -16.48 -6.93
C SER A 197 3.05 -16.06 -6.50
N HIS A 198 2.83 -14.77 -6.23
CA HIS A 198 1.54 -14.23 -5.76
C HIS A 198 1.02 -13.14 -6.70
N LEU A 199 1.40 -13.18 -7.98
CA LEU A 199 1.16 -12.07 -8.90
C LEU A 199 -0.33 -11.82 -9.13
N VAL A 200 -1.16 -12.87 -9.30
CA VAL A 200 -2.61 -12.73 -9.52
C VAL A 200 -3.28 -11.97 -8.36
N LYS A 201 -3.02 -12.36 -7.11
CA LYS A 201 -3.49 -11.63 -5.92
C LYS A 201 -2.83 -10.27 -5.77
N GLY A 202 -1.54 -10.18 -6.11
CA GLY A 202 -0.74 -8.96 -6.06
C GLY A 202 -1.23 -7.87 -7.01
N LEU A 203 -1.91 -8.24 -8.10
CA LEU A 203 -2.56 -7.33 -9.02
C LEU A 203 -3.84 -6.70 -8.43
N MET A 204 -4.43 -7.24 -7.38
CA MET A 204 -5.70 -6.76 -6.79
C MET A 204 -5.52 -5.66 -5.73
N TRP A 205 -4.54 -4.78 -5.94
CA TRP A 205 -4.45 -3.53 -5.17
C TRP A 205 -5.54 -2.54 -5.63
N ASP A 206 -5.95 -1.64 -4.75
CA ASP A 206 -6.84 -0.51 -5.03
C ASP A 206 -6.10 0.80 -4.73
N GLY A 207 -6.21 1.78 -5.63
CA GLY A 207 -5.72 3.13 -5.35
C GLY A 207 -6.51 3.79 -4.22
N MET A 208 -5.81 4.46 -3.30
CA MET A 208 -6.39 5.26 -2.21
C MET A 208 -5.66 6.60 -2.15
N ASP A 209 -6.39 7.70 -2.36
CA ASP A 209 -5.81 9.05 -2.44
C ASP A 209 -4.62 9.10 -3.43
N CYS A 210 -4.88 8.67 -4.66
CA CYS A 210 -3.84 8.41 -5.65
C CYS A 210 -4.01 9.19 -6.96
N ARG A 211 -2.92 9.42 -7.67
CA ARG A 211 -2.91 10.13 -8.95
C ARG A 211 -2.11 9.37 -10.01
N ARG A 212 -2.57 9.39 -11.25
CA ARG A 212 -1.83 8.82 -12.39
C ARG A 212 -0.95 9.89 -12.98
N VAL A 213 0.36 9.65 -12.96
CA VAL A 213 1.31 10.53 -13.62
C VAL A 213 1.34 10.20 -15.11
N GLY A 214 1.35 11.23 -15.96
CA GLY A 214 1.41 11.03 -17.42
C GLY A 214 2.74 10.47 -17.92
N GLU A 215 3.81 10.64 -17.16
CA GLU A 215 5.13 10.05 -17.42
C GLU A 215 5.18 8.59 -16.95
N TYR A 216 5.80 7.72 -17.75
CA TYR A 216 5.98 6.33 -17.40
C TYR A 216 6.94 6.16 -16.21
N LYS A 217 6.50 5.44 -15.18
CA LYS A 217 7.30 5.10 -13.98
C LYS A 217 7.39 3.60 -13.72
N ALA A 218 6.28 2.91 -13.99
CA ALA A 218 6.12 1.48 -13.85
C ALA A 218 4.96 1.01 -14.74
N PRO A 219 4.88 -0.28 -15.06
CA PRO A 219 3.75 -0.85 -15.80
C PRO A 219 2.41 -0.56 -15.13
N SER A 220 1.32 -0.39 -15.90
CA SER A 220 0.04 0.07 -15.34
C SER A 220 -0.57 -0.89 -14.31
N TRP A 221 -0.15 -2.16 -14.34
CA TRP A 221 -0.56 -3.21 -13.42
C TRP A 221 0.21 -3.20 -12.08
N SER A 222 1.32 -2.46 -12.00
CA SER A 222 2.06 -2.26 -10.76
C SER A 222 1.45 -1.13 -9.93
N TRP A 223 1.41 -1.31 -8.61
CA TRP A 223 1.05 -0.24 -7.67
C TRP A 223 2.00 0.96 -7.77
N ALA A 224 3.21 0.78 -8.30
CA ALA A 224 4.18 1.86 -8.48
C ALA A 224 3.86 2.78 -9.68
N SER A 225 2.83 2.45 -10.46
CA SER A 225 2.37 3.30 -11.57
C SER A 225 1.63 4.56 -11.11
N ILE A 226 1.11 4.57 -9.88
CA ILE A 226 0.41 5.70 -9.26
C ILE A 226 1.28 6.42 -8.23
N ASP A 227 1.00 7.70 -8.02
CA ASP A 227 1.43 8.41 -6.81
C ASP A 227 0.33 8.36 -5.76
N GLY A 228 0.71 8.44 -4.49
CA GLY A 228 -0.21 8.28 -3.36
C GLY A 228 -0.35 6.83 -2.89
N GLY A 229 -1.38 6.62 -2.08
CA GLY A 229 -1.64 5.38 -1.37
C GLY A 229 -2.29 4.30 -2.23
N PHE A 230 -2.16 3.07 -1.75
CA PHE A 230 -2.93 1.95 -2.23
C PHE A 230 -3.17 0.98 -1.09
N CYS A 231 -4.14 0.09 -1.25
CA CYS A 231 -4.41 -0.95 -0.28
C CYS A 231 -4.69 -2.28 -0.98
N TYR A 232 -4.66 -3.35 -0.20
CA TYR A 232 -5.15 -4.65 -0.62
C TYR A 232 -6.39 -4.98 0.19
N VAL A 233 -7.49 -5.27 -0.49
CA VAL A 233 -8.67 -5.85 0.17
C VAL A 233 -8.43 -7.35 0.28
N ASN A 234 -8.32 -7.84 1.52
CA ASN A 234 -7.93 -9.21 1.91
C ASN A 234 -8.17 -10.30 0.83
N PRO A 235 -7.14 -10.69 0.06
CA PRO A 235 -7.25 -11.70 -1.01
C PRO A 235 -6.92 -13.12 -0.52
N GLU A 236 -6.67 -13.31 0.78
CA GLU A 236 -6.18 -14.57 1.34
C GLU A 236 -7.18 -15.72 1.17
N GLU A 237 -8.47 -15.43 1.34
CA GLU A 237 -9.57 -16.41 1.18
C GLU A 237 -10.00 -16.60 -0.29
N ASP A 238 -9.42 -15.83 -1.21
CA ASP A 238 -9.82 -15.85 -2.61
C ASP A 238 -9.12 -16.98 -3.38
N VAL A 239 -9.89 -17.62 -4.25
CA VAL A 239 -9.43 -18.62 -5.22
C VAL A 239 -9.07 -17.90 -6.52
N GLU A 240 -7.90 -18.20 -7.07
CA GLU A 240 -7.46 -17.66 -8.36
C GLU A 240 -8.21 -18.33 -9.51
N LEU A 241 -8.78 -17.51 -10.39
CA LEU A 241 -9.38 -17.92 -11.66
C LEU A 241 -8.49 -17.60 -12.86
N ALA A 242 -7.47 -16.78 -12.64
CA ALA A 242 -6.47 -16.40 -13.62
C ALA A 242 -5.19 -17.19 -13.44
N GLU A 243 -4.45 -17.38 -14.52
CA GLU A 243 -3.13 -18.00 -14.54
C GLU A 243 -2.12 -17.02 -15.16
N VAL A 244 -0.94 -16.91 -14.56
CA VAL A 244 0.17 -16.14 -15.14
C VAL A 244 0.86 -16.99 -16.19
N VAL A 245 0.80 -16.53 -17.45
CA VAL A 245 1.45 -17.20 -18.59
C VAL A 245 2.90 -16.75 -18.72
N ASP A 246 3.15 -15.45 -18.64
CA ASP A 246 4.49 -14.85 -18.73
C ASP A 246 4.53 -13.53 -17.95
N VAL A 247 5.70 -13.16 -17.44
CA VAL A 247 5.95 -11.85 -16.85
C VAL A 247 7.35 -11.38 -17.22
N ARG A 248 7.47 -10.16 -17.73
CA ARG A 248 8.75 -9.56 -18.11
C ARG A 248 8.81 -8.14 -17.59
N VAL A 249 9.95 -7.78 -17.04
CA VAL A 249 10.24 -6.42 -16.57
C VAL A 249 11.63 -6.05 -17.08
N THR A 250 11.75 -4.85 -17.64
CA THR A 250 13.01 -4.28 -18.08
C THR A 250 13.46 -3.24 -17.06
N LEU A 251 14.62 -3.47 -16.45
CA LEU A 251 15.20 -2.57 -15.45
C LEU A 251 15.99 -1.46 -16.13
N LYS A 252 16.01 -0.26 -15.55
CA LYS A 252 16.89 0.83 -16.00
C LYS A 252 18.35 0.59 -15.62
N GLY A 253 18.57 -0.10 -14.50
CA GLY A 253 19.89 -0.36 -13.93
C GLY A 253 20.03 -1.81 -13.45
N ALA A 254 21.12 -2.09 -12.73
CA ALA A 254 21.45 -3.44 -12.27
C ALA A 254 20.68 -3.90 -11.01
N ASN A 255 19.97 -2.99 -10.34
CA ASN A 255 19.22 -3.33 -9.13
C ASN A 255 17.88 -4.00 -9.49
N PRO A 256 17.67 -5.29 -9.18
CA PRO A 256 16.43 -6.00 -9.53
C PRO A 256 15.19 -5.48 -8.82
N TYR A 257 15.38 -4.68 -7.76
CA TYR A 257 14.30 -4.06 -6.98
C TYR A 257 14.15 -2.56 -7.29
N GLY A 258 14.87 -2.06 -8.30
CA GLY A 258 14.98 -0.64 -8.61
C GLY A 258 14.03 -0.15 -9.69
N GLU A 259 14.43 0.94 -10.36
CA GLU A 259 13.67 1.60 -11.42
C GLU A 259 13.50 0.69 -12.64
N VAL A 260 12.30 0.69 -13.20
CA VAL A 260 11.90 -0.07 -14.39
C VAL A 260 11.61 0.88 -15.55
N ILE A 261 11.88 0.45 -16.77
CA ILE A 261 11.62 1.23 -18.00
C ILE A 261 10.56 0.59 -18.90
N ASP A 262 10.23 -0.67 -18.65
CA ASP A 262 9.18 -1.40 -19.36
C ASP A 262 8.75 -2.61 -18.51
N GLY A 263 7.54 -3.11 -18.75
CA GLY A 263 7.12 -4.37 -18.16
C GLY A 263 5.73 -4.80 -18.62
N ARG A 264 5.56 -6.12 -18.73
CA ARG A 264 4.33 -6.74 -19.18
C ARG A 264 4.04 -8.02 -18.39
N VAL A 265 2.76 -8.28 -18.19
CA VAL A 265 2.28 -9.56 -17.66
C VAL A 265 1.24 -10.13 -18.61
N GLN A 266 1.41 -11.40 -18.97
CA GLN A 266 0.45 -12.16 -19.75
C GLN A 266 -0.37 -13.04 -18.80
N LEU A 267 -1.68 -12.85 -18.82
CA LEU A 267 -2.62 -13.57 -17.97
C LEU A 267 -3.58 -14.36 -18.84
N ARG A 268 -3.86 -15.58 -18.44
CA ARG A 268 -4.98 -16.36 -18.96
C ARG A 268 -6.13 -16.23 -17.96
N ALA A 269 -7.23 -15.58 -18.32
CA ALA A 269 -8.31 -15.29 -17.38
C ALA A 269 -9.66 -15.04 -18.08
N PRO A 270 -10.80 -15.24 -17.40
CA PRO A 270 -12.11 -14.86 -17.92
C PRO A 270 -12.20 -13.35 -18.16
N MET A 271 -12.87 -12.97 -19.25
CA MET A 271 -12.92 -11.59 -19.70
C MET A 271 -14.32 -11.24 -20.21
N GLU A 272 -14.84 -10.08 -19.81
CA GLU A 272 -16.16 -9.61 -20.21
C GLU A 272 -16.12 -8.14 -20.63
N PRO A 273 -16.84 -7.74 -21.70
CA PRO A 273 -17.01 -6.33 -22.04
C PRO A 273 -17.69 -5.55 -20.91
N LEU A 274 -17.25 -4.32 -20.72
CA LEU A 274 -17.69 -3.42 -19.67
C LEU A 274 -17.93 -2.02 -20.25
N SER A 275 -19.04 -1.39 -19.87
CA SER A 275 -19.35 -0.01 -20.28
C SER A 275 -19.24 0.95 -19.10
N ILE A 276 -18.65 2.12 -19.32
CA ILE A 276 -18.52 3.20 -18.34
C ILE A 276 -19.33 4.40 -18.84
N ASP A 277 -20.12 5.02 -17.95
CA ASP A 277 -20.81 6.28 -18.24
C ASP A 277 -19.81 7.45 -18.24
N THR A 278 -19.31 7.79 -19.43
CA THR A 278 -18.34 8.87 -19.64
C THR A 278 -19.00 10.23 -19.89
N GLU A 279 -20.29 10.25 -20.25
CA GLU A 279 -21.00 11.46 -20.65
C GLU A 279 -21.63 12.19 -19.45
N ASN A 280 -22.28 11.45 -18.56
CA ASN A 280 -23.10 12.04 -17.50
C ASN A 280 -22.37 12.14 -16.14
N TRP A 281 -21.16 11.60 -16.04
CA TRP A 281 -20.37 11.68 -14.83
C TRP A 281 -19.50 12.94 -14.78
N ASP A 282 -19.70 13.76 -13.75
CA ASP A 282 -18.93 14.98 -13.51
C ASP A 282 -18.61 15.12 -12.02
N PRO A 283 -17.37 14.79 -11.59
CA PRO A 283 -16.99 14.85 -10.18
C PRO A 283 -16.88 16.31 -9.68
N THR A 284 -16.77 17.30 -10.57
CA THR A 284 -16.71 18.72 -10.17
C THR A 284 -18.07 19.23 -9.66
N LYS A 285 -19.15 18.48 -9.95
CA LYS A 285 -20.52 18.76 -9.53
C LYS A 285 -21.02 17.80 -8.45
N LEU A 286 -20.11 17.16 -7.70
CA LEU A 286 -20.38 16.09 -6.72
C LEU A 286 -21.49 16.41 -5.70
N ALA A 287 -21.78 17.68 -5.41
CA ALA A 287 -22.92 18.08 -4.58
C ALA A 287 -24.30 17.62 -5.13
N PHE A 288 -24.38 17.23 -6.41
CA PHE A 288 -25.62 16.82 -7.09
C PHE A 288 -25.68 15.33 -7.49
N SER A 289 -24.53 14.66 -7.74
CA SER A 289 -24.50 13.30 -8.29
C SER A 289 -24.42 12.18 -7.24
N GLY A 290 -23.86 12.47 -6.05
CA GLY A 290 -23.68 11.51 -4.96
C GLY A 290 -22.75 10.31 -5.24
N LYS A 291 -22.25 10.13 -6.48
CA LYS A 291 -21.36 9.03 -6.88
C LYS A 291 -19.92 9.53 -7.05
N LEU A 292 -19.00 8.89 -6.32
CA LEU A 292 -17.57 9.18 -6.35
C LEU A 292 -16.91 8.80 -7.69
N TYR A 293 -17.44 7.77 -8.36
CA TYR A 293 -16.91 7.19 -9.60
C TYR A 293 -18.00 7.10 -10.68
N PRO A 294 -17.64 7.04 -11.98
CA PRO A 294 -18.62 6.86 -13.04
C PRO A 294 -19.37 5.54 -12.89
N THR A 295 -20.62 5.52 -13.37
CA THR A 295 -21.42 4.29 -13.36
C THR A 295 -20.76 3.27 -14.29
N VAL A 296 -20.58 2.05 -13.80
CA VAL A 296 -19.99 0.94 -14.54
C VAL A 296 -21.03 -0.16 -14.70
N CYS A 297 -21.18 -0.68 -15.91
CA CYS A 297 -22.09 -1.79 -16.18
C CYS A 297 -21.38 -2.97 -16.83
N VAL A 298 -21.70 -4.18 -16.36
CA VAL A 298 -21.30 -5.45 -16.98
C VAL A 298 -22.58 -6.22 -17.30
N ALA A 299 -22.75 -6.64 -18.56
CA ALA A 299 -23.96 -7.31 -19.04
C ALA A 299 -25.28 -6.58 -18.65
N HIS A 300 -25.28 -5.25 -18.71
CA HIS A 300 -26.41 -4.37 -18.33
C HIS A 300 -26.74 -4.25 -16.83
N HIS A 301 -25.89 -4.79 -15.96
CA HIS A 301 -26.01 -4.62 -14.51
C HIS A 301 -24.97 -3.63 -13.99
N GLU A 302 -25.40 -2.67 -13.16
CA GLU A 302 -24.48 -1.75 -12.48
C GLU A 302 -23.62 -2.52 -11.45
N VAL A 303 -22.33 -2.22 -11.43
CA VAL A 303 -21.33 -2.90 -10.58
C VAL A 303 -20.52 -1.90 -9.76
N ASN A 304 -19.96 -2.35 -8.64
CA ASN A 304 -19.11 -1.52 -7.80
C ASN A 304 -17.67 -1.54 -8.33
N ALA A 305 -17.22 -0.40 -8.83
CA ALA A 305 -15.91 -0.19 -9.40
C ALA A 305 -15.12 0.85 -8.60
N ARG A 306 -13.79 0.67 -8.57
CA ARG A 306 -12.82 1.66 -8.09
C ARG A 306 -11.84 1.94 -9.21
N PHE A 307 -11.44 3.19 -9.33
CA PHE A 307 -10.48 3.62 -10.35
C PHE A 307 -9.21 4.14 -9.72
N ASP A 308 -8.11 4.01 -10.45
CA ASP A 308 -6.77 4.41 -10.00
C ASP A 308 -6.55 5.93 -10.17
N PHE A 309 -7.49 6.75 -9.65
CA PHE A 309 -7.41 8.21 -9.56
C PHE A 309 -8.21 8.73 -8.36
N ASP A 310 -7.89 9.94 -7.93
CA ASP A 310 -8.52 10.64 -6.80
C ASP A 310 -9.50 11.73 -7.27
N VAL A 311 -10.50 12.01 -6.45
CA VAL A 311 -11.52 13.05 -6.63
C VAL A 311 -11.77 13.85 -5.33
N ALA A 312 -10.88 13.73 -4.33
CA ALA A 312 -11.01 14.38 -3.03
C ALA A 312 -10.88 15.91 -3.13
N ASP A 313 -9.86 16.40 -3.83
CA ASP A 313 -9.62 17.84 -4.05
C ASP A 313 -10.04 18.30 -5.46
N GLU A 314 -10.07 19.62 -5.67
CA GLU A 314 -10.52 20.21 -6.94
C GLU A 314 -9.62 19.83 -8.13
N ASP A 315 -8.31 19.74 -7.91
CA ASP A 315 -7.36 19.35 -8.97
C ASP A 315 -7.59 17.89 -9.39
N GLY A 316 -7.78 17.00 -8.41
CA GLY A 316 -8.12 15.59 -8.61
C GLY A 316 -9.42 15.41 -9.36
N LYS A 317 -10.48 16.17 -9.01
CA LYS A 317 -11.76 16.14 -9.76
C LYS A 317 -11.58 16.52 -11.22
N GLN A 318 -10.81 17.57 -11.51
CA GLN A 318 -10.54 18.02 -12.88
C GLN A 318 -9.72 16.99 -13.67
N GLU A 319 -8.72 16.39 -13.03
CA GLU A 319 -7.88 15.34 -13.61
C GLU A 319 -8.71 14.09 -13.92
N ALA A 320 -9.50 13.62 -12.96
CA ALA A 320 -10.38 12.47 -13.11
C ALA A 320 -11.41 12.67 -14.22
N LEU A 321 -12.01 13.86 -14.33
CA LEU A 321 -12.95 14.19 -15.41
C LEU A 321 -12.26 14.11 -16.79
N LYS A 322 -11.01 14.58 -16.91
CA LYS A 322 -10.24 14.46 -18.16
C LYS A 322 -9.91 13.01 -18.48
N ILE A 323 -9.52 12.22 -17.48
CA ILE A 323 -9.21 10.78 -17.63
C ILE A 323 -10.45 10.03 -18.13
N VAL A 324 -11.60 10.18 -17.46
CA VAL A 324 -12.83 9.44 -17.84
C VAL A 324 -13.33 9.85 -19.22
N LYS A 325 -13.24 11.13 -19.59
CA LYS A 325 -13.57 11.58 -20.96
C LYS A 325 -12.65 10.98 -22.02
N SER A 326 -11.38 10.72 -21.70
CA SER A 326 -10.44 10.07 -22.63
C SER A 326 -10.78 8.60 -22.93
N TRP A 327 -11.78 8.04 -22.26
CA TRP A 327 -12.25 6.67 -22.46
C TRP A 327 -13.46 6.58 -23.39
N GLU A 328 -13.98 7.71 -23.86
CA GLU A 328 -15.09 7.74 -24.80
C GLU A 328 -14.73 6.98 -26.09
N GLY A 329 -15.54 5.97 -26.43
CA GLY A 329 -15.30 5.10 -27.59
C GLY A 329 -14.20 4.04 -27.40
N ALA A 330 -13.59 3.94 -26.23
CA ALA A 330 -12.56 2.93 -25.97
C ALA A 330 -13.16 1.55 -25.63
N ASP A 331 -12.50 0.48 -26.06
CA ASP A 331 -12.85 -0.88 -25.67
C ASP A 331 -12.37 -1.16 -24.24
N ILE A 332 -13.33 -1.34 -23.32
CA ILE A 332 -13.07 -1.61 -21.91
C ILE A 332 -13.66 -2.96 -21.51
N PHE A 333 -12.92 -3.67 -20.67
CA PHE A 333 -13.26 -5.00 -20.23
C PHE A 333 -13.01 -5.14 -18.74
N VAL A 334 -13.67 -6.14 -18.15
CA VAL A 334 -13.25 -6.70 -16.88
C VAL A 334 -12.49 -8.01 -17.11
N LEU A 335 -11.32 -8.11 -16.49
CA LEU A 335 -10.54 -9.33 -16.37
C LEU A 335 -10.78 -9.95 -14.99
N VAL A 336 -11.49 -11.08 -14.92
CA VAL A 336 -11.88 -11.70 -13.65
C VAL A 336 -10.71 -12.53 -13.10
N LEU A 337 -10.14 -12.11 -11.97
CA LEU A 337 -8.93 -12.72 -11.42
C LEU A 337 -9.22 -13.67 -10.27
N LEU A 338 -10.16 -13.31 -9.40
CA LEU A 338 -10.37 -13.95 -8.11
C LEU A 338 -11.84 -14.27 -7.88
N ARG A 339 -12.10 -15.34 -7.11
CA ARG A 339 -13.42 -15.72 -6.61
C ARG A 339 -13.37 -16.03 -5.12
N ASN A 340 -14.32 -15.49 -4.37
CA ASN A 340 -14.54 -15.75 -2.94
C ASN A 340 -15.92 -16.36 -2.73
N GLN A 341 -16.07 -17.26 -1.75
CA GLN A 341 -17.37 -17.77 -1.33
C GLN A 341 -17.82 -17.06 -0.05
N THR A 342 -18.98 -16.40 -0.12
CA THR A 342 -19.57 -15.75 1.04
C THR A 342 -20.08 -16.78 2.07
N LYS A 343 -20.26 -16.34 3.32
CA LYS A 343 -20.87 -17.18 4.38
C LYS A 343 -22.27 -17.68 4.05
N LYS A 344 -22.97 -17.04 3.11
CA LYS A 344 -24.31 -17.44 2.64
C LYS A 344 -24.28 -18.49 1.53
N GLY A 345 -23.10 -18.80 1.00
CA GLY A 345 -22.89 -19.76 -0.08
C GLY A 345 -22.73 -19.13 -1.46
N ASP A 346 -23.13 -17.87 -1.64
CA ASP A 346 -23.02 -17.13 -2.90
C ASP A 346 -21.56 -16.79 -3.21
N PHE A 347 -21.21 -16.73 -4.49
CA PHE A 347 -19.88 -16.31 -4.94
C PHE A 347 -19.78 -14.81 -5.20
N LEU A 348 -18.65 -14.23 -4.78
CA LEU A 348 -18.20 -12.90 -5.17
C LEU A 348 -16.96 -13.04 -6.04
N TYR A 349 -16.89 -12.22 -7.09
CA TYR A 349 -15.79 -12.20 -8.02
C TYR A 349 -15.11 -10.84 -7.96
N ARG A 350 -13.79 -10.83 -8.19
CA ARG A 350 -13.02 -9.61 -8.29
C ARG A 350 -12.22 -9.61 -9.58
N GLY A 351 -12.14 -8.45 -10.22
CA GLY A 351 -11.44 -8.30 -11.47
C GLY A 351 -10.78 -6.95 -11.63
N LEU A 352 -9.95 -6.85 -12.66
CA LEU A 352 -9.34 -5.62 -13.11
C LEU A 352 -10.18 -4.99 -14.21
N ILE A 353 -10.38 -3.68 -14.13
CA ILE A 353 -10.91 -2.91 -15.25
C ILE A 353 -9.72 -2.57 -16.14
N VAL A 354 -9.81 -2.96 -17.41
CA VAL A 354 -8.72 -2.80 -18.37
C VAL A 354 -9.23 -2.17 -19.65
N ARG A 355 -8.44 -1.26 -20.21
CA ARG A 355 -8.70 -0.62 -21.50
C ARG A 355 -7.75 -1.17 -22.54
N LYS A 356 -8.26 -1.52 -23.72
CA LYS A 356 -7.43 -1.92 -24.86
C LYS A 356 -6.63 -0.73 -25.38
N VAL A 357 -5.36 -0.93 -25.66
CA VAL A 357 -4.49 0.09 -26.27
C VAL A 357 -4.85 0.21 -27.76
N GLU A 358 -4.99 1.44 -28.25
CA GLU A 358 -5.34 1.69 -29.65
C GLU A 358 -4.34 1.03 -30.60
N GLY A 359 -4.86 0.25 -31.56
CA GLY A 359 -4.05 -0.40 -32.60
C GLY A 359 -3.23 -1.62 -32.15
N GLY A 360 -3.42 -2.12 -30.92
CA GLY A 360 -2.71 -3.30 -30.40
C GLY A 360 -3.59 -4.33 -29.69
N GLU A 361 -2.98 -5.39 -29.16
CA GLU A 361 -3.62 -6.43 -28.33
C GLU A 361 -3.18 -6.34 -26.85
N GLU A 362 -2.67 -5.17 -26.47
CA GLU A 362 -2.20 -4.85 -25.13
C GLU A 362 -3.25 -4.04 -24.39
N TYR A 363 -3.19 -4.10 -23.06
CA TYR A 363 -4.21 -3.53 -22.19
C TYR A 363 -3.56 -2.75 -21.05
N THR A 364 -4.16 -1.61 -20.71
CA THR A 364 -3.78 -0.81 -19.54
C THR A 364 -4.82 -0.95 -18.46
N ARG A 365 -4.38 -1.18 -17.22
CA ARG A 365 -5.24 -1.17 -16.04
C ARG A 365 -5.82 0.23 -15.81
N LEU A 366 -7.10 0.29 -15.48
CA LEU A 366 -7.81 1.51 -15.05
C LEU A 366 -8.22 1.46 -13.57
N GLY A 367 -8.40 0.26 -13.01
CA GLY A 367 -8.90 0.06 -11.66
C GLY A 367 -9.33 -1.37 -11.38
N SER A 368 -10.23 -1.53 -10.41
CA SER A 368 -10.76 -2.82 -9.96
C SER A 368 -12.28 -2.81 -9.88
N VAL A 369 -12.88 -4.01 -9.86
CA VAL A 369 -14.34 -4.17 -9.77
C VAL A 369 -14.72 -5.39 -8.95
N PHE A 370 -15.81 -5.26 -8.21
CA PHE A 370 -16.47 -6.33 -7.46
C PHE A 370 -17.75 -6.75 -8.18
N LEU A 371 -17.89 -8.05 -8.39
CA LEU A 371 -18.95 -8.66 -9.20
C LEU A 371 -19.65 -9.75 -8.38
N ASN A 372 -20.96 -9.88 -8.55
CA ASN A 372 -21.72 -10.96 -7.93
C ASN A 372 -21.85 -12.16 -8.88
N GLU A 373 -22.26 -13.30 -8.32
CA GLU A 373 -22.45 -14.53 -9.08
C GLU A 373 -23.48 -14.41 -10.20
N GLU A 374 -24.56 -13.67 -9.97
CA GLU A 374 -25.65 -13.49 -10.94
C GLU A 374 -25.16 -12.87 -12.26
N ILE A 375 -24.20 -11.96 -12.19
CA ILE A 375 -23.66 -11.26 -13.37
C ILE A 375 -22.74 -12.16 -14.21
N LEU A 376 -22.00 -13.09 -13.59
CA LEU A 376 -20.87 -13.75 -14.24
C LEU A 376 -20.96 -15.27 -14.37
N ARG A 377 -21.69 -15.98 -13.50
CA ARG A 377 -21.53 -17.43 -13.30
C ARG A 377 -21.55 -18.22 -14.60
N ARG A 378 -22.58 -17.99 -15.41
CA ARG A 378 -22.77 -18.72 -16.66
C ARG A 378 -21.64 -18.47 -17.66
N ARG A 379 -21.18 -17.23 -17.78
CA ARG A 379 -20.12 -16.86 -18.73
C ARG A 379 -18.76 -17.38 -18.31
N VAL A 380 -18.42 -17.29 -17.01
CA VAL A 380 -17.16 -17.82 -16.50
C VAL A 380 -17.10 -19.34 -16.69
N GLU A 381 -18.16 -20.08 -16.36
CA GLU A 381 -18.20 -21.54 -16.55
C GLU A 381 -18.13 -21.95 -18.03
N GLU A 382 -18.73 -21.19 -18.94
CA GLU A 382 -18.65 -21.40 -20.40
C GLU A 382 -17.23 -21.13 -20.93
N GLN A 383 -16.62 -19.99 -20.56
CA GLN A 383 -15.25 -19.64 -20.97
C GLN A 383 -14.20 -20.64 -20.46
N MET A 384 -14.38 -21.18 -19.26
CA MET A 384 -13.49 -22.22 -18.73
C MET A 384 -13.53 -23.52 -19.56
N LYS A 385 -14.62 -23.78 -20.30
CA LYS A 385 -14.75 -24.94 -21.20
C LYS A 385 -14.18 -24.67 -22.58
N ASP A 386 -14.42 -23.48 -23.13
CA ASP A 386 -14.02 -23.11 -24.49
C ASP A 386 -12.56 -22.64 -24.59
N GLY A 387 -11.92 -22.39 -23.44
CA GLY A 387 -10.55 -21.93 -23.34
C GLY A 387 -10.48 -20.43 -23.07
N LEU A 388 -9.76 -20.05 -22.03
CA LEU A 388 -9.64 -18.66 -21.60
C LEU A 388 -8.71 -17.86 -22.54
N PRO A 389 -9.04 -16.59 -22.83
CA PRO A 389 -8.17 -15.70 -23.60
C PRO A 389 -6.86 -15.41 -22.86
N ILE A 390 -5.83 -15.03 -23.62
CA ILE A 390 -4.56 -14.53 -23.08
C ILE A 390 -4.52 -13.02 -23.26
N ILE A 391 -4.40 -12.29 -22.15
CA ILE A 391 -4.40 -10.84 -22.06
C ILE A 391 -2.99 -10.37 -21.70
N THR A 392 -2.46 -9.39 -22.43
CA THR A 392 -1.17 -8.76 -22.10
C THR A 392 -1.43 -7.40 -21.44
N LEU A 393 -1.12 -7.27 -20.15
CA LEU A 393 -1.14 -5.99 -19.44
C LEU A 393 0.24 -5.34 -19.53
N ILE A 394 0.26 -4.03 -19.81
CA ILE A 394 1.48 -3.20 -19.91
C ILE A 394 1.48 -2.06 -18.89
#